data_AF-A0A520IH97-F1
#
_entry.id   AF-A0A520IH97-F1
#
_cell.length_a   1.000
_cell.length_b   1.000
_cell.length_c   1.000
_cell.angle_alpha   90.00
_cell.angle_beta   90.00
_cell.angle_gamma   90.00
#
_symmetry.space_group_name_H-M   'P 1'
#
loop_
_entity.id
_entity.type
_entity.pdbx_description
1 polymer ?
#
loop_
_entity_poly.entity_id
_entity_poly.type
_entity_poly.pdbx_seq_one_letter_code
_entity_poly.pdbx_strand_id
1 'polypeptide(L)'
;TKGAVKGILARVALYGAGYSLRWDLQTGSLSSLKMGVRADANRIRELYTIARDECNEIMLSNVHRLNPSFENVWKNIAAYRLDNVYRENIMEIAFYSRLSVRGEAGYYGNYNGPESRILSAPAHGTSAGAMWVMPSFYLSYDPEDSRRDITAASHVFTAQPKGTPTALYNLTVGKWRNGWAASAPSSLTNFNFPLLRYADVLLMFAEADSWLNDGRTSAAADALKLVRKRAFPTKVAAIEAEVYPTGLVEFMKLIVDERAFELAFEGFRKTDLIRFNKLAEKINWAKAENEAINNSYSSTGNRPYAGSIVRLQGKVIPASRVYKDTGNSYGVEIRETSTRPDNTWGSGQWLGAAFKANMAIFASGFKENYSEVYPVPLSIRDVTTAIGQVPGY
;
A
#
# COMPACT_ATOMS: atom_id res chain seq x y z
N THR A 1 -6.18 -23.93 -0.03
CA THR A 1 -7.46 -24.15 -0.74
C THR A 1 -7.22 -24.10 -2.25
N LYS A 2 -8.17 -24.52 -3.10
CA LYS A 2 -8.03 -24.40 -4.58
C LYS A 2 -7.77 -22.93 -4.98
N GLY A 3 -8.57 -21.99 -4.48
CA GLY A 3 -8.40 -20.55 -4.77
C GLY A 3 -7.02 -19.99 -4.39
N ALA A 4 -6.43 -20.45 -3.28
CA ALA A 4 -5.08 -20.04 -2.89
C ALA A 4 -4.02 -20.51 -3.92
N VAL A 5 -4.07 -21.78 -4.34
CA VAL A 5 -3.14 -22.32 -5.35
C VAL A 5 -3.28 -21.55 -6.66
N LYS A 6 -4.52 -21.34 -7.14
CA LYS A 6 -4.81 -20.62 -8.37
C LYS A 6 -4.32 -19.17 -8.35
N GLY A 7 -4.59 -18.42 -7.28
CA GLY A 7 -4.19 -17.01 -7.20
C GLY A 7 -2.70 -16.81 -6.98
N ILE A 8 -2.01 -17.73 -6.28
CA ILE A 8 -0.56 -17.73 -6.19
C ILE A 8 0.07 -18.10 -7.56
N LEU A 9 -0.48 -19.07 -8.28
CA LEU A 9 -0.05 -19.41 -9.64
C LEU A 9 -0.20 -18.22 -10.59
N ALA A 10 -1.34 -17.52 -10.55
CA ALA A 10 -1.56 -16.31 -11.35
C ALA A 10 -0.52 -15.22 -11.06
N ARG A 11 -0.21 -14.98 -9.77
CA ARG A 11 0.83 -14.02 -9.38
C ARG A 11 2.22 -14.44 -9.86
N VAL A 12 2.58 -15.72 -9.71
CA VAL A 12 3.84 -16.27 -10.22
C VAL A 12 3.93 -16.13 -11.74
N ALA A 13 2.83 -16.33 -12.45
CA ALA A 13 2.78 -16.17 -13.90
C ALA A 13 2.97 -14.70 -14.33
N LEU A 14 2.29 -13.75 -13.69
CA LEU A 14 2.50 -12.30 -13.92
C LEU A 14 3.95 -11.86 -13.64
N TYR A 15 4.55 -12.35 -12.55
CA TYR A 15 5.96 -12.08 -12.22
C TYR A 15 6.91 -12.73 -13.23
N GLY A 16 6.54 -13.90 -13.76
CA GLY A 16 7.29 -14.58 -14.82
C GLY A 16 7.18 -13.92 -16.19
N ALA A 17 6.06 -13.25 -16.49
CA ALA A 17 5.77 -12.56 -17.75
C ALA A 17 6.35 -11.15 -17.80
N GLY A 18 6.28 -10.44 -16.66
CA GLY A 18 6.70 -9.06 -16.51
C GLY A 18 8.21 -8.85 -16.54
N TYR A 19 8.59 -7.61 -16.25
CA TYR A 19 9.98 -7.19 -16.21
C TYR A 19 10.71 -7.79 -15.01
N SER A 20 11.96 -8.19 -15.22
CA SER A 20 12.90 -8.50 -14.15
C SER A 20 14.24 -7.87 -14.49
N LEU A 21 15.10 -7.71 -13.49
CA LEU A 21 16.51 -7.47 -13.80
C LEU A 21 17.07 -8.73 -14.46
N ARG A 22 17.85 -8.54 -15.53
CA ARG A 22 18.46 -9.60 -16.32
C ARG A 22 19.91 -9.23 -16.58
N TRP A 23 20.76 -10.25 -16.62
CA TRP A 23 22.14 -10.18 -17.07
C TRP A 23 22.43 -11.35 -17.99
N ASP A 24 23.54 -11.29 -18.71
CA ASP A 24 24.07 -12.41 -19.45
C ASP A 24 24.54 -13.51 -18.48
N LEU A 25 23.84 -14.64 -18.51
CA LEU A 25 24.13 -15.80 -17.66
C LEU A 25 25.41 -16.55 -18.08
N GLN A 26 25.92 -16.34 -19.30
CA GLN A 26 27.15 -16.96 -19.78
C GLN A 26 28.40 -16.23 -19.28
N THR A 27 28.41 -14.89 -19.37
CA THR A 27 29.55 -14.07 -18.92
C THR A 27 29.44 -13.62 -17.47
N GLY A 28 28.24 -13.59 -16.88
CA GLY A 28 28.00 -13.05 -15.54
C GLY A 28 28.27 -11.55 -15.40
N SER A 29 28.45 -10.83 -16.51
CA SER A 29 28.95 -9.45 -16.47
C SER A 29 27.94 -8.47 -15.89
N LEU A 30 28.35 -7.71 -14.86
CA LEU A 30 27.55 -6.62 -14.29
C LEU A 30 27.23 -5.52 -15.32
N SER A 31 28.05 -5.33 -16.35
CA SER A 31 27.76 -4.36 -17.43
C SER A 31 26.61 -4.78 -18.35
N SER A 32 26.15 -6.04 -18.27
CA SER A 32 25.00 -6.54 -19.01
C SER A 32 23.67 -6.37 -18.28
N LEU A 33 23.69 -5.86 -17.04
CA LEU A 33 22.49 -5.67 -16.21
C LEU A 33 21.52 -4.69 -16.85
N LYS A 34 20.30 -5.16 -17.11
CA LYS A 34 19.19 -4.34 -17.61
C LYS A 34 17.84 -4.90 -17.18
N MET A 35 16.88 -4.01 -16.96
CA MET A 35 15.49 -4.40 -16.82
C MET A 35 14.96 -4.90 -18.17
N GLY A 36 14.28 -6.06 -18.16
CA GLY A 36 13.68 -6.62 -19.37
C GLY A 36 12.68 -7.74 -19.12
N VAL A 37 11.85 -8.01 -20.13
CA VAL A 37 10.95 -9.17 -20.19
C VAL A 37 11.68 -10.38 -20.80
N ARG A 38 10.99 -11.53 -20.93
CA ARG A 38 11.52 -12.70 -21.65
C ARG A 38 11.68 -12.39 -23.14
N ALA A 39 12.62 -13.05 -23.81
CA ALA A 39 12.76 -12.95 -25.27
C ALA A 39 11.63 -13.69 -26.03
N ASP A 40 11.11 -14.78 -25.43
CA ASP A 40 10.02 -15.56 -26.00
C ASP A 40 8.66 -14.89 -25.72
N ALA A 41 8.11 -14.24 -26.74
CA ALA A 41 6.81 -13.60 -26.70
C ALA A 41 5.64 -14.59 -26.55
N ASN A 42 5.76 -15.82 -27.08
CA ASN A 42 4.74 -16.85 -26.90
C ASN A 42 4.67 -17.27 -25.44
N ARG A 43 5.83 -17.46 -24.78
CA ARG A 43 5.87 -17.75 -23.34
C ARG A 43 5.34 -16.61 -22.48
N ILE A 44 5.54 -15.35 -22.87
CA ILE A 44 4.91 -14.20 -22.19
C ILE A 44 3.39 -14.29 -22.32
N ARG A 45 2.87 -14.52 -23.53
CA ARG A 45 1.43 -14.65 -23.79
C ARG A 45 0.80 -15.83 -23.04
N GLU A 46 1.48 -16.97 -22.98
CA GLU A 46 1.06 -18.13 -22.19
C GLU A 46 0.97 -17.81 -20.68
N LEU A 47 1.97 -17.11 -20.14
CA LEU A 47 1.98 -16.74 -18.71
C LEU A 47 0.87 -15.73 -18.36
N TYR A 48 0.58 -14.75 -19.21
CA TYR A 48 -0.59 -13.90 -19.02
C TYR A 48 -1.91 -14.67 -19.17
N THR A 49 -2.01 -15.62 -20.11
CA THR A 49 -3.17 -16.52 -20.24
C THR A 49 -3.42 -17.29 -18.95
N ILE A 50 -2.38 -17.91 -18.38
CA ILE A 50 -2.46 -18.58 -17.07
C ILE A 50 -2.96 -17.59 -16.00
N ALA A 51 -2.37 -16.39 -15.91
CA ALA A 51 -2.79 -15.41 -14.91
C ALA A 51 -4.26 -15.00 -15.03
N ARG A 52 -4.74 -14.70 -16.25
CA ARG A 52 -6.14 -14.36 -16.50
C ARG A 52 -7.06 -15.53 -16.13
N ASP A 53 -6.79 -16.72 -16.67
CA ASP A 53 -7.70 -17.87 -16.58
C ASP A 53 -7.81 -18.38 -15.14
N GLU A 54 -6.68 -18.42 -14.41
CA GLU A 54 -6.63 -18.77 -12.99
C GLU A 54 -7.38 -17.78 -12.10
N CYS A 55 -7.25 -16.47 -12.34
CA CYS A 55 -8.04 -15.46 -11.63
C CYS A 55 -9.54 -15.52 -12.00
N ASN A 56 -9.86 -15.74 -13.27
CA ASN A 56 -11.23 -15.86 -13.76
C ASN A 56 -11.95 -17.06 -13.13
N GLU A 57 -11.29 -18.23 -13.01
CA GLU A 57 -11.84 -19.38 -12.28
C GLU A 57 -12.16 -19.06 -10.81
N ILE A 58 -11.33 -18.27 -10.13
CA ILE A 58 -11.61 -17.83 -8.76
C ILE A 58 -12.83 -16.92 -8.73
N MET A 59 -12.93 -15.96 -9.64
CA MET A 59 -14.07 -15.03 -9.76
C MET A 59 -15.38 -15.78 -10.03
N LEU A 60 -15.39 -16.67 -11.03
CA LEU A 60 -16.56 -17.48 -11.39
C LEU A 60 -16.96 -18.50 -10.32
N SER A 61 -16.05 -18.90 -9.42
CA SER A 61 -16.36 -19.83 -8.33
C SER A 61 -17.41 -19.32 -7.35
N ASN A 62 -17.60 -17.99 -7.23
CA ASN A 62 -18.45 -17.33 -6.24
C ASN A 62 -18.16 -17.67 -4.75
N VAL A 63 -17.06 -18.38 -4.47
CA VAL A 63 -16.60 -18.73 -3.11
C VAL A 63 -16.03 -17.51 -2.40
N HIS A 64 -15.36 -16.63 -3.15
CA HIS A 64 -14.69 -15.43 -2.66
C HIS A 64 -15.35 -14.17 -3.23
N ARG A 65 -15.41 -13.12 -2.43
CA ARG A 65 -15.94 -11.80 -2.82
C ARG A 65 -15.30 -10.72 -1.95
N LEU A 66 -15.42 -9.45 -2.36
CA LEU A 66 -14.94 -8.35 -1.53
C LEU A 66 -15.78 -8.20 -0.27
N ASN A 67 -15.12 -7.95 0.86
CA ASN A 67 -15.76 -7.45 2.06
C ASN A 67 -16.21 -6.00 1.80
N PRO A 68 -17.48 -5.64 2.03
CA PRO A 68 -18.01 -4.31 1.67
C PRO A 68 -17.37 -3.18 2.49
N SER A 69 -16.72 -3.50 3.62
CA SER A 69 -15.89 -2.55 4.36
C SER A 69 -14.42 -2.95 4.27
N PHE A 70 -13.60 -2.08 3.69
CA PHE A 70 -12.15 -2.25 3.66
C PHE A 70 -11.55 -2.30 5.07
N GLU A 71 -12.06 -1.49 6.00
CA GLU A 71 -11.65 -1.50 7.42
C GLU A 71 -11.94 -2.86 8.08
N ASN A 72 -13.07 -3.49 7.75
CA ASN A 72 -13.50 -4.74 8.36
C ASN A 72 -12.56 -5.92 8.04
N VAL A 73 -11.87 -5.90 6.88
CA VAL A 73 -10.79 -6.87 6.56
C VAL A 73 -9.70 -6.83 7.62
N TRP A 74 -9.29 -5.62 8.02
CA TRP A 74 -8.21 -5.39 8.99
C TRP A 74 -8.66 -5.60 10.44
N LYS A 75 -9.88 -5.19 10.78
CA LYS A 75 -10.51 -5.51 12.08
C LYS A 75 -10.65 -7.02 12.28
N ASN A 76 -10.99 -7.78 11.24
CA ASN A 76 -11.06 -9.24 11.28
C ASN A 76 -9.70 -9.87 11.62
N ILE A 77 -8.64 -9.47 10.91
CA ILE A 77 -7.26 -9.93 11.18
C ILE A 77 -6.85 -9.61 12.63
N ALA A 78 -7.10 -8.38 13.09
CA ALA A 78 -6.70 -7.95 14.42
C ALA A 78 -7.50 -8.66 15.55
N ALA A 79 -8.80 -8.88 15.35
CA ALA A 79 -9.67 -9.57 16.29
C ALA A 79 -9.61 -11.11 16.21
N TYR A 80 -8.67 -11.67 15.45
CA TYR A 80 -8.51 -13.12 15.21
C TYR A 80 -9.78 -13.79 14.65
N ARG A 81 -10.57 -13.04 13.87
CA ARG A 81 -11.87 -13.48 13.32
C ARG A 81 -11.76 -13.79 11.84
N LEU A 82 -11.95 -15.05 11.46
CA LEU A 82 -12.03 -15.46 10.05
C LEU A 82 -13.27 -14.86 9.37
N ASP A 83 -13.08 -14.32 8.16
CA ASP A 83 -14.16 -13.83 7.31
C ASP A 83 -14.87 -14.98 6.60
N ASN A 84 -15.79 -15.65 7.30
CA ASN A 84 -16.52 -16.79 6.76
C ASN A 84 -17.60 -16.40 5.72
N VAL A 85 -17.95 -15.11 5.62
CA VAL A 85 -19.05 -14.58 4.78
C VAL A 85 -18.54 -14.17 3.40
N TYR A 86 -17.55 -13.27 3.36
CA TYR A 86 -17.00 -12.77 2.10
C TYR A 86 -15.75 -13.54 1.68
N ARG A 87 -15.00 -14.08 2.64
CA ARG A 87 -13.78 -14.87 2.41
C ARG A 87 -12.79 -14.13 1.52
N GLU A 88 -12.68 -12.81 1.71
CA GLU A 88 -11.81 -11.96 0.90
C GLU A 88 -10.35 -12.39 1.04
N ASN A 89 -9.90 -12.70 2.26
CA ASN A 89 -8.58 -13.28 2.49
C ASN A 89 -8.62 -14.76 2.03
N ILE A 90 -7.89 -15.06 0.96
CA ILE A 90 -7.85 -16.39 0.33
C ILE A 90 -6.71 -17.22 0.93
N MET A 91 -5.61 -16.57 1.29
CA MET A 91 -4.47 -17.15 1.96
C MET A 91 -3.86 -16.16 2.94
N GLU A 92 -3.61 -16.61 4.17
CA GLU A 92 -2.96 -15.86 5.24
C GLU A 92 -1.78 -16.67 5.79
N ILE A 93 -0.72 -15.97 6.22
CA ILE A 93 0.30 -16.54 7.11
C ILE A 93 -0.22 -16.35 8.53
N ALA A 94 -0.47 -17.47 9.21
CA ALA A 94 -0.97 -17.47 10.59
C ALA A 94 0.15 -17.23 11.59
N PHE A 95 -0.07 -16.34 12.56
CA PHE A 95 0.84 -16.12 13.69
C PHE A 95 0.12 -16.44 14.99
N TYR A 96 0.76 -17.22 15.88
CA TYR A 96 0.19 -17.55 17.17
C TYR A 96 1.28 -17.93 18.18
N SER A 97 1.43 -17.11 19.22
CA SER A 97 2.06 -17.49 20.47
C SER A 97 1.09 -17.30 21.62
N ARG A 98 1.06 -18.25 22.55
CA ARG A 98 0.34 -18.12 23.83
C ARG A 98 1.03 -17.15 24.80
N LEU A 99 2.35 -17.00 24.67
CA LEU A 99 3.22 -16.28 25.62
C LEU A 99 3.96 -15.10 24.96
N SER A 100 3.58 -14.70 23.75
CA SER A 100 4.27 -13.67 22.95
C SER A 100 5.79 -13.92 22.86
N VAL A 101 6.19 -15.14 22.49
CA VAL A 101 7.60 -15.53 22.33
C VAL A 101 8.07 -15.28 20.90
N ARG A 102 9.33 -14.85 20.76
CA ARG A 102 9.97 -14.65 19.45
C ARG A 102 10.07 -15.97 18.68
N GLY A 103 9.65 -15.96 17.42
CA GLY A 103 9.62 -17.14 16.55
C GLY A 103 8.21 -17.74 16.37
N GLU A 104 7.29 -17.46 17.29
CA GLU A 104 5.89 -17.89 17.23
C GLU A 104 4.92 -16.72 16.93
N ALA A 105 5.17 -15.57 17.54
CA ALA A 105 4.41 -14.34 17.32
C ALA A 105 5.05 -13.45 16.25
N GLY A 106 4.20 -12.67 15.57
CA GLY A 106 4.61 -11.70 14.55
C GLY A 106 4.94 -10.31 15.10
N TYR A 107 5.62 -9.52 14.29
CA TYR A 107 5.87 -8.09 14.52
C TYR A 107 4.82 -7.17 13.86
N TYR A 108 3.80 -7.78 13.25
CA TYR A 108 2.70 -7.07 12.61
C TYR A 108 1.92 -6.25 13.64
N GLY A 109 1.60 -4.99 13.34
CA GLY A 109 1.00 -4.07 14.31
C GLY A 109 1.95 -3.46 15.33
N ASN A 110 3.21 -3.93 15.43
CA ASN A 110 4.25 -3.24 16.19
C ASN A 110 5.19 -2.42 15.28
N TYR A 111 5.79 -3.03 14.26
CA TYR A 111 6.64 -2.31 13.31
C TYR A 111 5.83 -1.64 12.19
N ASN A 112 4.70 -2.25 11.80
CA ASN A 112 3.82 -1.76 10.74
C ASN A 112 2.38 -1.47 11.21
N GLY A 113 2.24 -1.01 12.46
CA GLY A 113 1.00 -0.47 13.01
C GLY A 113 1.09 1.03 13.32
N PRO A 114 -0.03 1.65 13.74
CA PRO A 114 -0.04 3.02 14.28
C PRO A 114 0.93 3.11 15.46
N GLU A 115 1.73 4.16 15.55
CA GLU A 115 2.66 4.33 16.69
C GLU A 115 1.90 4.41 18.03
N SER A 116 2.36 3.66 19.03
CA SER A 116 1.82 3.62 20.38
C SER A 116 2.93 3.55 21.43
N ARG A 117 3.20 4.68 22.08
CA ARG A 117 4.16 4.85 23.17
C ARG A 117 3.39 4.79 24.49
N ILE A 118 3.45 3.66 25.21
CA ILE A 118 2.67 3.47 26.44
C ILE A 118 3.21 4.34 27.58
N LEU A 119 2.33 5.15 28.18
CA LEU A 119 2.28 5.34 29.64
C LEU A 119 0.85 5.28 30.24
N SER A 120 -0.23 5.46 29.47
CA SER A 120 -1.61 5.44 30.04
C SER A 120 -2.74 4.98 29.10
N ALA A 121 -2.44 4.34 27.96
CA ALA A 121 -3.44 3.92 26.96
C ALA A 121 -3.43 2.39 26.70
N PRO A 122 -3.81 1.54 27.68
CA PRO A 122 -3.63 0.09 27.60
C PRO A 122 -4.33 -0.56 26.40
N ALA A 123 -5.49 -0.04 25.97
CA ALA A 123 -6.27 -0.59 24.86
C ALA A 123 -5.55 -0.62 23.48
N HIS A 124 -4.41 0.06 23.32
CA HIS A 124 -3.69 0.18 22.05
C HIS A 124 -2.33 -0.53 22.04
N GLY A 125 -1.96 -1.21 23.12
CA GLY A 125 -0.70 -1.96 23.20
C GLY A 125 0.56 -1.14 22.92
N THR A 126 1.69 -1.80 22.67
CA THR A 126 2.94 -1.14 22.28
C THR A 126 3.17 -1.27 20.78
N SER A 127 3.44 -0.15 20.10
CA SER A 127 3.78 -0.13 18.68
C SER A 127 4.86 0.90 18.40
N ALA A 128 5.93 0.45 17.75
CA ALA A 128 7.06 1.30 17.38
C ALA A 128 6.75 2.24 16.21
N GLY A 129 5.73 1.93 15.39
CA GLY A 129 5.39 2.75 14.21
C GLY A 129 6.56 2.91 13.23
N ALA A 130 7.41 1.89 13.11
CA ALA A 130 8.69 1.97 12.38
C ALA A 130 8.54 2.11 10.86
N MET A 131 7.41 1.68 10.29
CA MET A 131 7.10 1.90 8.88
C MET A 131 6.33 3.20 8.68
N TRP A 132 6.99 4.18 8.07
CA TRP A 132 6.42 5.49 7.75
C TRP A 132 5.77 5.53 6.37
N VAL A 133 4.67 6.27 6.26
CA VAL A 133 3.94 6.51 5.01
C VAL A 133 4.50 7.77 4.36
N MET A 134 4.93 7.66 3.10
CA MET A 134 5.40 8.84 2.35
C MET A 134 4.25 9.86 2.17
N PRO A 135 4.48 11.16 2.49
CA PRO A 135 3.47 12.21 2.33
C PRO A 135 2.84 12.28 0.94
N SER A 136 3.66 12.21 -0.12
CA SER A 136 3.19 12.14 -1.50
C SER A 136 2.23 10.97 -1.78
N PHE A 137 2.41 9.82 -1.13
CA PHE A 137 1.50 8.68 -1.28
C PHE A 137 0.18 8.90 -0.53
N TYR A 138 0.23 9.37 0.73
CA TYR A 138 -1.00 9.66 1.50
C TYR A 138 -1.87 10.71 0.81
N LEU A 139 -1.24 11.77 0.28
CA LEU A 139 -1.95 12.84 -0.42
C LEU A 139 -2.35 12.48 -1.87
N SER A 140 -1.85 11.38 -2.44
CA SER A 140 -2.30 10.87 -3.74
C SER A 140 -3.63 10.10 -3.71
N TYR A 141 -4.14 9.75 -2.52
CA TYR A 141 -5.52 9.27 -2.38
C TYR A 141 -6.51 10.41 -2.65
N ASP A 142 -7.68 10.07 -3.19
CA ASP A 142 -8.80 11.01 -3.13
C ASP A 142 -9.29 11.16 -1.67
N PRO A 143 -9.71 12.36 -1.22
CA PRO A 143 -10.18 12.55 0.16
C PRO A 143 -11.39 11.71 0.57
N GLU A 144 -12.18 11.21 -0.38
CA GLU A 144 -13.32 10.32 -0.13
C GLU A 144 -12.98 8.83 -0.36
N ASP A 145 -11.72 8.49 -0.63
CA ASP A 145 -11.26 7.10 -0.62
C ASP A 145 -11.18 6.61 0.83
N SER A 146 -12.15 5.78 1.23
CA SER A 146 -12.24 5.21 2.59
C SER A 146 -11.00 4.41 3.00
N ARG A 147 -10.16 3.98 2.05
CA ARG A 147 -8.92 3.25 2.33
C ARG A 147 -7.81 4.15 2.85
N ARG A 148 -7.83 5.47 2.56
CA ARG A 148 -6.72 6.39 2.90
C ARG A 148 -6.39 6.37 4.39
N ASP A 149 -7.37 6.68 5.23
CA ASP A 149 -7.18 6.85 6.68
C ASP A 149 -7.14 5.53 7.44
N ILE A 150 -7.63 4.46 6.81
CA ILE A 150 -7.39 3.07 7.25
C ILE A 150 -5.95 2.68 6.96
N THR A 151 -5.42 3.01 5.79
CA THR A 151 -4.07 2.60 5.33
C THR A 151 -2.95 3.40 5.98
N ALA A 152 -3.18 4.68 6.29
CA ALA A 152 -2.22 5.55 6.95
C ALA A 152 -2.78 6.05 8.30
N ALA A 153 -2.12 5.69 9.39
CA ALA A 153 -2.43 6.20 10.71
C ALA A 153 -1.94 7.66 10.83
N SER A 154 -2.91 8.56 10.90
CA SER A 154 -2.68 10.00 11.09
C SER A 154 -2.76 10.44 12.55
N HIS A 155 -2.52 9.50 13.48
CA HIS A 155 -2.48 9.71 14.92
C HIS A 155 -1.45 8.80 15.58
N VAL A 156 -0.98 9.20 16.76
CA VAL A 156 -0.11 8.42 17.64
C VAL A 156 -0.77 8.24 19.00
N PHE A 157 -0.61 7.09 19.65
CA PHE A 157 -1.11 6.87 21.01
C PHE A 157 0.02 7.13 22.01
N THR A 158 -0.13 8.13 22.87
CA THR A 158 0.90 8.51 23.88
C THR A 158 0.34 8.52 25.30
N ALA A 159 -0.78 9.21 25.51
CA ALA A 159 -1.43 9.31 26.81
C ALA A 159 -2.96 9.15 26.79
N GLN A 160 -3.59 9.17 25.61
CA GLN A 160 -5.06 9.20 25.46
C GLN A 160 -5.56 8.03 24.58
N PRO A 161 -6.68 7.37 24.94
CA PRO A 161 -7.27 6.27 24.13
C PRO A 161 -7.71 6.69 22.72
N LYS A 162 -8.06 7.96 22.50
CA LYS A 162 -8.40 8.47 21.15
C LYS A 162 -7.19 8.76 20.25
N GLY A 163 -5.97 8.61 20.78
CA GLY A 163 -4.73 9.03 20.13
C GLY A 163 -4.58 10.56 20.07
N THR A 164 -3.48 11.02 19.48
CA THR A 164 -3.18 12.43 19.23
C THR A 164 -2.86 12.61 17.75
N PRO A 165 -3.48 13.58 17.03
CA PRO A 165 -3.15 13.87 15.63
C PRO A 165 -1.64 14.11 15.43
N THR A 166 -1.05 13.46 14.42
CA THR A 166 0.38 13.63 14.08
C THR A 166 0.58 14.43 12.78
N ALA A 167 1.83 14.87 12.56
CA ALA A 167 2.25 15.59 11.36
C ALA A 167 2.38 14.64 10.15
N LEU A 168 2.29 15.18 8.94
CA LEU A 168 2.24 14.40 7.70
C LEU A 168 3.51 13.54 7.47
N TYR A 169 4.68 14.02 7.91
CA TYR A 169 5.95 13.31 7.81
C TYR A 169 6.15 12.20 8.87
N ASN A 170 5.20 12.06 9.81
CA ASN A 170 5.16 11.06 10.87
C ASN A 170 3.96 10.10 10.71
N LEU A 171 3.32 10.05 9.55
CA LEU A 171 2.27 9.07 9.27
C LEU A 171 2.85 7.65 9.34
N THR A 172 2.15 6.74 10.00
CA THR A 172 2.56 5.34 10.17
C THR A 172 1.58 4.39 9.50
N VAL A 173 1.95 3.12 9.29
CA VAL A 173 1.04 2.15 8.64
C VAL A 173 -0.21 1.92 9.51
N GLY A 174 -1.38 2.11 8.92
CA GLY A 174 -2.66 2.04 9.62
C GLY A 174 -3.40 0.70 9.51
N LYS A 175 -2.95 -0.23 8.68
CA LYS A 175 -3.69 -1.50 8.45
C LYS A 175 -3.66 -2.43 9.65
N TRP A 176 -2.53 -2.58 10.34
CA TRP A 176 -2.41 -3.46 11.52
C TRP A 176 -2.56 -2.65 12.81
N ARG A 177 -3.80 -2.46 13.30
CA ARG A 177 -4.05 -1.67 14.52
C ARG A 177 -4.24 -2.55 15.75
N ASN A 178 -3.37 -2.35 16.73
CA ASN A 178 -3.50 -2.91 18.08
C ASN A 178 -4.83 -2.55 18.75
N GLY A 179 -5.38 -1.34 18.50
CA GLY A 179 -6.69 -0.92 19.02
C GLY A 179 -7.91 -1.64 18.40
N TRP A 180 -7.69 -2.55 17.44
CA TRP A 180 -8.71 -3.48 16.94
C TRP A 180 -8.46 -4.93 17.40
N ALA A 181 -7.43 -5.16 18.22
CA ALA A 181 -7.14 -6.49 18.75
C ALA A 181 -8.20 -6.93 19.76
N ALA A 182 -8.43 -8.24 19.84
CA ALA A 182 -9.30 -8.83 20.86
C ALA A 182 -8.76 -8.63 22.30
N SER A 183 -7.46 -8.40 22.44
CA SER A 183 -6.78 -8.06 23.69
C SER A 183 -5.62 -7.10 23.41
N ALA A 184 -5.31 -6.21 24.36
CA ALA A 184 -4.19 -5.28 24.27
C ALA A 184 -2.86 -6.04 24.05
N PRO A 185 -2.21 -5.92 22.88
CA PRO A 185 -1.01 -6.69 22.59
C PRO A 185 0.24 -6.04 23.22
N SER A 186 1.25 -6.87 23.47
CA SER A 186 2.59 -6.40 23.86
C SER A 186 3.38 -5.93 22.63
N SER A 187 4.71 -6.05 22.63
CA SER A 187 5.54 -5.73 21.45
C SER A 187 5.45 -6.77 20.33
N LEU A 188 4.89 -7.96 20.58
CA LEU A 188 4.59 -8.98 19.58
C LEU A 188 3.08 -9.23 19.51
N THR A 189 2.57 -9.54 18.32
CA THR A 189 1.14 -9.79 18.08
C THR A 189 0.93 -11.13 17.37
N ASN A 190 -0.30 -11.64 17.43
CA ASN A 190 -0.74 -12.80 16.67
C ASN A 190 -1.48 -12.37 15.38
N PHE A 191 -1.22 -11.16 14.87
CA PHE A 191 -1.89 -10.67 13.66
C PHE A 191 -1.39 -11.45 12.43
N ASN A 192 -2.32 -12.10 11.74
CA ASN A 192 -2.06 -12.77 10.49
C ASN A 192 -1.62 -11.79 9.38
N PHE A 193 -0.86 -12.30 8.41
CA PHE A 193 -0.49 -11.54 7.23
C PHE A 193 -1.23 -12.05 5.99
N PRO A 194 -2.07 -11.25 5.32
CA PRO A 194 -2.78 -11.67 4.11
C PRO A 194 -1.80 -11.78 2.94
N LEU A 195 -1.55 -13.01 2.49
CA LEU A 195 -0.66 -13.29 1.37
C LEU A 195 -1.40 -13.26 0.02
N LEU A 196 -2.72 -13.44 0.02
CA LEU A 196 -3.58 -13.30 -1.16
C LEU A 196 -4.99 -12.88 -0.72
N ARG A 197 -5.49 -11.78 -1.29
CA ARG A 197 -6.87 -11.31 -1.14
C ARG A 197 -7.61 -11.35 -2.47
N TYR A 198 -8.94 -11.44 -2.44
CA TYR A 198 -9.79 -11.38 -3.63
C TYR A 198 -9.63 -10.05 -4.40
N ALA A 199 -9.34 -8.94 -3.70
CA ALA A 199 -8.99 -7.68 -4.36
C ALA A 199 -7.73 -7.77 -5.23
N ASP A 200 -6.71 -8.53 -4.81
CA ASP A 200 -5.52 -8.78 -5.62
C ASP A 200 -5.86 -9.66 -6.83
N VAL A 201 -6.73 -10.67 -6.66
CA VAL A 201 -7.24 -11.51 -7.77
C VAL A 201 -7.95 -10.67 -8.84
N LEU A 202 -8.84 -9.76 -8.44
CA LEU A 202 -9.54 -8.85 -9.37
C LEU A 202 -8.56 -7.96 -10.15
N LEU A 203 -7.55 -7.40 -9.48
CA LEU A 203 -6.57 -6.52 -10.11
C LEU A 203 -5.55 -7.29 -10.97
N MET A 204 -5.21 -8.53 -10.61
CA MET A 204 -4.40 -9.43 -11.45
C MET A 204 -5.17 -9.90 -12.69
N PHE A 205 -6.47 -10.17 -12.58
CA PHE A 205 -7.34 -10.46 -13.73
C PHE A 205 -7.40 -9.26 -14.68
N ALA A 206 -7.70 -8.06 -14.16
CA ALA A 206 -7.82 -6.85 -14.98
C ALA A 206 -6.52 -6.54 -15.73
N GLU A 207 -5.37 -6.75 -15.09
CA GLU A 207 -4.05 -6.66 -15.72
C GLU A 207 -3.89 -7.67 -16.84
N ALA A 208 -4.08 -8.96 -16.55
CA ALA A 208 -3.76 -10.03 -17.49
C ALA A 208 -4.69 -10.02 -18.70
N ASP A 209 -5.98 -9.80 -18.47
CA ASP A 209 -6.97 -9.71 -19.54
C ASP A 209 -6.72 -8.50 -20.45
N SER A 210 -6.38 -7.33 -19.88
CA SER A 210 -6.09 -6.14 -20.70
C SER A 210 -4.85 -6.34 -21.56
N TRP A 211 -3.78 -6.93 -20.99
CA TRP A 211 -2.54 -7.19 -21.72
C TRP A 211 -2.76 -8.15 -22.90
N LEU A 212 -3.56 -9.21 -22.72
CA LEU A 212 -3.83 -10.19 -23.77
C LEU A 212 -4.64 -9.64 -24.94
N ASN A 213 -5.48 -8.65 -24.68
CA ASN A 213 -6.39 -8.00 -25.63
C ASN A 213 -5.87 -6.65 -26.16
N ASP A 214 -4.63 -6.25 -25.82
CA ASP A 214 -4.00 -4.97 -26.19
C ASP A 214 -4.82 -3.72 -25.81
N GLY A 215 -5.59 -3.81 -24.72
CA GLY A 215 -6.47 -2.72 -24.30
C GLY A 215 -7.50 -3.13 -23.25
N ARG A 216 -8.23 -2.14 -22.75
CA ARG A 216 -9.24 -2.30 -21.70
C ARG A 216 -10.50 -3.02 -22.21
N THR A 217 -10.67 -4.27 -21.80
CA THR A 217 -11.93 -5.03 -21.97
C THR A 217 -13.02 -4.56 -20.99
N SER A 218 -14.27 -4.98 -21.20
CA SER A 218 -15.35 -4.78 -20.21
C SER A 218 -15.05 -5.52 -18.90
N ALA A 219 -14.69 -6.80 -18.96
CA ALA A 219 -14.43 -7.62 -17.79
C ALA A 219 -13.29 -7.05 -16.91
N ALA A 220 -12.21 -6.54 -17.53
CA ALA A 220 -11.12 -5.89 -16.82
C ALA A 220 -11.53 -4.55 -16.18
N ALA A 221 -12.36 -3.76 -16.88
CA ALA A 221 -12.94 -2.54 -16.33
C ALA A 221 -13.87 -2.82 -15.14
N ASP A 222 -14.70 -3.86 -15.23
CA ASP A 222 -15.64 -4.25 -14.17
C ASP A 222 -14.92 -4.78 -12.92
N ALA A 223 -13.87 -5.59 -13.11
CA ALA A 223 -13.01 -6.04 -12.00
C ALA A 223 -12.33 -4.86 -11.27
N LEU A 224 -11.88 -3.84 -12.01
CA LEU A 224 -11.36 -2.59 -11.45
C LEU A 224 -12.46 -1.79 -10.72
N LYS A 225 -13.66 -1.67 -11.31
CA LYS A 225 -14.82 -0.99 -10.68
C LYS A 225 -15.22 -1.64 -9.37
N LEU A 226 -15.20 -2.97 -9.25
CA LEU A 226 -15.55 -3.65 -7.99
C LEU A 226 -14.67 -3.18 -6.82
N VAL A 227 -13.35 -3.06 -7.04
CA VAL A 227 -12.41 -2.55 -6.02
C VAL A 227 -12.68 -1.08 -5.70
N ARG A 228 -12.87 -0.24 -6.73
CA ARG A 228 -13.12 1.20 -6.56
C ARG A 228 -14.47 1.50 -5.90
N LYS A 229 -15.54 0.79 -6.24
CA LYS A 229 -16.87 0.93 -5.60
C LYS A 229 -16.80 0.63 -4.09
N ARG A 230 -15.98 -0.35 -3.70
CA ARG A 230 -15.71 -0.69 -2.29
C ARG A 230 -14.89 0.40 -1.59
N ALA A 231 -13.96 1.04 -2.29
CA ALA A 231 -13.16 2.16 -1.77
C ALA A 231 -13.97 3.45 -1.60
N PHE A 232 -14.95 3.69 -2.47
CA PHE A 232 -15.74 4.92 -2.57
C PHE A 232 -17.23 4.73 -2.26
N PRO A 233 -17.62 4.38 -1.01
CA PRO A 233 -19.01 4.10 -0.65
C PRO A 233 -19.96 5.29 -0.84
N THR A 234 -19.46 6.53 -0.84
CA THR A 234 -20.26 7.75 -1.11
C THR A 234 -20.40 8.08 -2.61
N LYS A 235 -19.56 7.49 -3.48
CA LYS A 235 -19.49 7.80 -4.92
C LYS A 235 -19.78 6.59 -5.82
N VAL A 236 -20.43 5.55 -5.31
CA VAL A 236 -20.67 4.29 -6.05
C VAL A 236 -21.25 4.51 -7.45
N ALA A 237 -22.24 5.40 -7.60
CA ALA A 237 -22.85 5.73 -8.89
C ALA A 237 -21.89 6.47 -9.85
N ALA A 238 -20.99 7.31 -9.33
CA ALA A 238 -20.00 8.01 -10.14
C ALA A 238 -18.88 7.06 -10.62
N ILE A 239 -18.47 6.10 -9.78
CA ILE A 239 -17.54 5.03 -10.19
C ILE A 239 -18.20 4.10 -11.22
N GLU A 240 -19.50 3.81 -11.09
CA GLU A 240 -20.26 3.03 -12.07
C GLU A 240 -20.28 3.71 -13.45
N ALA A 241 -20.52 5.02 -13.47
CA ALA A 241 -20.53 5.84 -14.69
C ALA A 241 -19.11 6.18 -15.22
N GLU A 242 -18.05 5.84 -14.50
CA GLU A 242 -16.67 6.17 -14.87
C GLU A 242 -16.26 5.45 -16.17
N VAL A 243 -15.82 6.21 -17.18
CA VAL A 243 -15.32 5.70 -18.46
C VAL A 243 -13.80 5.69 -18.42
N TYR A 244 -13.20 4.51 -18.26
CA TYR A 244 -11.75 4.35 -18.29
C TYR A 244 -11.17 4.48 -19.70
N PRO A 245 -9.88 4.85 -19.85
CA PRO A 245 -9.17 4.81 -21.12
C PRO A 245 -9.26 3.43 -21.78
N THR A 246 -9.35 3.40 -23.11
CA THR A 246 -9.38 2.15 -23.89
C THR A 246 -7.99 1.58 -24.16
N GLY A 247 -6.98 2.44 -24.31
CA GLY A 247 -5.60 2.06 -24.58
C GLY A 247 -4.96 1.29 -23.43
N LEU A 248 -4.11 0.31 -23.78
CA LEU A 248 -3.43 -0.55 -22.81
C LEU A 248 -2.58 0.24 -21.82
N VAL A 249 -1.81 1.22 -22.29
CA VAL A 249 -0.84 1.97 -21.47
C VAL A 249 -1.56 2.78 -20.39
N GLU A 250 -2.61 3.50 -20.76
CA GLU A 250 -3.40 4.35 -19.87
C GLU A 250 -4.23 3.51 -18.90
N PHE A 251 -4.80 2.39 -19.35
CA PHE A 251 -5.56 1.50 -18.46
C PHE A 251 -4.66 0.73 -17.49
N MET A 252 -3.50 0.26 -17.93
CA MET A 252 -2.49 -0.33 -17.05
C MET A 252 -1.98 0.68 -16.01
N LYS A 253 -1.88 1.97 -16.34
CA LYS A 253 -1.59 3.00 -15.34
C LYS A 253 -2.64 3.03 -14.22
N LEU A 254 -3.94 2.94 -14.56
CA LEU A 254 -5.01 2.86 -13.55
C LEU A 254 -4.85 1.63 -12.66
N ILE A 255 -4.55 0.46 -13.22
CA ILE A 255 -4.34 -0.76 -12.44
C ILE A 255 -3.10 -0.62 -11.53
N VAL A 256 -1.99 -0.07 -12.03
CA VAL A 256 -0.76 0.17 -11.25
C VAL A 256 -0.99 1.13 -10.08
N ASP A 257 -1.81 2.16 -10.28
CA ASP A 257 -2.14 3.12 -9.23
C ASP A 257 -3.18 2.52 -8.26
N GLU A 258 -4.20 1.79 -8.73
CA GLU A 258 -5.19 1.12 -7.87
C GLU A 258 -4.56 0.02 -6.99
N ARG A 259 -3.63 -0.78 -7.54
CA ARG A 259 -2.82 -1.73 -6.75
C ARG A 259 -2.00 -1.02 -5.67
N ALA A 260 -1.60 0.23 -5.87
CA ALA A 260 -0.93 1.02 -4.85
C ALA A 260 -1.87 1.31 -3.67
N PHE A 261 -3.08 1.77 -3.95
CA PHE A 261 -4.07 2.15 -2.94
C PHE A 261 -4.65 0.95 -2.20
N GLU A 262 -5.05 -0.09 -2.95
CA GLU A 262 -5.67 -1.29 -2.40
C GLU A 262 -4.68 -2.12 -1.57
N LEU A 263 -3.48 -2.38 -2.11
CA LEU A 263 -2.50 -3.33 -1.57
C LEU A 263 -1.33 -2.67 -0.81
N ALA A 264 -1.45 -1.38 -0.47
CA ALA A 264 -0.41 -0.66 0.27
C ALA A 264 -0.01 -1.37 1.56
N PHE A 265 1.30 -1.46 1.80
CA PHE A 265 1.94 -2.11 2.95
C PHE A 265 1.74 -3.63 3.09
N GLU A 266 1.08 -4.28 2.12
CA GLU A 266 0.95 -5.75 2.04
C GLU A 266 2.14 -6.42 1.32
N GLY A 267 3.31 -5.78 1.32
CA GLY A 267 4.56 -6.34 0.77
C GLY A 267 4.74 -6.24 -0.76
N PHE A 268 3.67 -6.04 -1.55
CA PHE A 268 3.74 -6.15 -3.01
C PHE A 268 4.29 -4.93 -3.77
N ARG A 269 4.32 -3.73 -3.18
CA ARG A 269 4.54 -2.48 -3.96
C ARG A 269 5.90 -2.40 -4.65
N LYS A 270 7.01 -2.79 -4.01
CA LYS A 270 8.34 -2.75 -4.66
C LYS A 270 8.37 -3.69 -5.86
N THR A 271 7.93 -4.94 -5.66
CA THR A 271 8.00 -6.01 -6.65
C THR A 271 7.02 -5.83 -7.81
N ASP A 272 5.83 -5.28 -7.54
CA ASP A 272 4.92 -4.84 -8.59
C ASP A 272 5.54 -3.73 -9.45
N LEU A 273 6.16 -2.71 -8.84
CA LEU A 273 6.84 -1.66 -9.61
C LEU A 273 8.04 -2.19 -10.41
N ILE A 274 8.70 -3.26 -9.98
CA ILE A 274 9.77 -3.90 -10.75
C ILE A 274 9.19 -4.61 -11.98
N ARG A 275 8.17 -5.46 -11.81
CA ARG A 275 7.57 -6.21 -12.92
C ARG A 275 6.82 -5.34 -13.95
N PHE A 276 6.39 -4.15 -13.54
CA PHE A 276 5.86 -3.12 -14.44
C PHE A 276 6.95 -2.21 -15.07
N ASN A 277 8.22 -2.34 -14.69
CA ASN A 277 9.30 -1.42 -15.06
C ASN A 277 9.05 0.06 -14.66
N LYS A 278 8.49 0.28 -13.46
CA LYS A 278 8.07 1.58 -12.93
C LYS A 278 8.72 1.97 -11.60
N LEU A 279 9.71 1.21 -11.13
CA LEU A 279 10.36 1.51 -9.83
C LEU A 279 11.10 2.85 -9.86
N ALA A 280 11.95 3.08 -10.86
CA ALA A 280 12.65 4.35 -11.05
C ALA A 280 11.67 5.53 -11.26
N GLU A 281 10.69 5.36 -12.17
CA GLU A 281 9.60 6.32 -12.41
C GLU A 281 8.93 6.78 -11.11
N LYS A 282 8.46 5.82 -10.28
CA LYS A 282 7.73 6.15 -9.06
C LYS A 282 8.63 6.62 -7.91
N ILE A 283 9.92 6.25 -7.88
CA ILE A 283 10.90 6.85 -6.94
C ILE A 283 11.15 8.32 -7.29
N ASN A 284 11.36 8.62 -8.57
CA ASN A 284 11.61 9.99 -9.03
C ASN A 284 10.37 10.87 -8.85
N TRP A 285 9.17 10.36 -9.18
CA TRP A 285 7.90 11.00 -8.85
C TRP A 285 7.78 11.27 -7.35
N ALA A 286 8.01 10.27 -6.49
CA ALA A 286 7.90 10.44 -5.04
C ALA A 286 8.92 11.46 -4.49
N LYS A 287 10.13 11.54 -5.04
CA LYS A 287 11.12 12.58 -4.69
C LYS A 287 10.59 13.97 -5.06
N ALA A 288 10.18 14.16 -6.31
CA ALA A 288 9.69 15.45 -6.82
C ALA A 288 8.45 15.96 -6.08
N GLU A 289 7.46 15.10 -5.83
CA GLU A 289 6.25 15.47 -5.07
C GLU A 289 6.58 15.84 -3.62
N ASN A 290 7.44 15.07 -2.94
CA ASN A 290 7.82 15.40 -1.56
C ASN A 290 8.69 16.67 -1.49
N GLU A 291 9.51 16.96 -2.51
CA GLU A 291 10.20 18.23 -2.63
C GLU A 291 9.23 19.40 -2.85
N ALA A 292 8.22 19.25 -3.70
CA ALA A 292 7.16 20.25 -3.88
C ALA A 292 6.37 20.52 -2.57
N ILE A 293 6.03 19.46 -1.83
CA ILE A 293 5.43 19.55 -0.49
C ILE A 293 6.36 20.32 0.48
N ASN A 294 7.66 20.04 0.45
CA ASN A 294 8.64 20.70 1.32
C ASN A 294 8.83 22.18 0.96
N ASN A 295 8.88 22.50 -0.33
CA ASN A 295 9.10 23.88 -0.79
C ASN A 295 7.89 24.77 -0.46
N SER A 296 6.68 24.21 -0.48
CA SER A 296 5.46 24.85 0.02
C SER A 296 5.49 25.15 1.53
N TYR A 297 6.32 24.46 2.32
CA TYR A 297 6.55 24.77 3.73
C TYR A 297 7.60 25.88 3.92
N SER A 298 8.67 25.92 3.10
CA SER A 298 9.75 26.89 3.25
C SER A 298 9.44 28.30 2.73
N SER A 299 8.47 28.47 1.82
CA SER A 299 8.15 29.77 1.20
C SER A 299 7.32 30.70 2.08
N THR A 300 6.66 30.20 3.13
CA THR A 300 5.74 30.98 3.99
C THR A 300 6.39 31.44 5.28
N GLY A 301 7.48 32.21 5.16
CA GLY A 301 8.04 32.96 6.28
C GLY A 301 7.01 33.92 6.87
N ASN A 302 6.38 33.50 7.96
CA ASN A 302 5.24 34.12 8.67
C ASN A 302 3.83 33.77 8.13
N ARG A 303 3.17 32.87 8.89
CA ARG A 303 1.71 32.71 9.09
C ARG A 303 0.85 32.29 7.88
N PRO A 304 -0.25 31.54 8.15
CA PRO A 304 -1.03 30.95 7.08
C PRO A 304 -1.83 32.02 6.32
N TYR A 305 -2.18 31.70 5.07
CA TYR A 305 -3.13 32.42 4.21
C TYR A 305 -2.56 33.54 3.30
N ALA A 306 -1.63 33.14 2.44
CA ALA A 306 -1.60 33.53 1.02
C ALA A 306 -1.37 32.21 0.25
N GLY A 307 -2.02 31.87 -0.84
CA GLY A 307 -2.41 32.72 -1.97
C GLY A 307 -1.88 32.08 -3.25
N SER A 308 -2.16 30.79 -3.45
CA SER A 308 -1.80 29.92 -4.61
C SER A 308 -0.34 29.44 -4.76
N ILE A 309 -0.18 28.38 -5.59
CA ILE A 309 1.03 27.61 -5.95
C ILE A 309 1.48 26.62 -4.85
N VAL A 310 1.63 25.30 -5.05
CA VAL A 310 1.36 24.42 -6.23
C VAL A 310 0.49 23.19 -5.85
N ARG A 311 0.53 22.05 -6.57
CA ARG A 311 -0.55 21.03 -6.59
C ARG A 311 -0.10 19.57 -6.78
N LEU A 312 -0.62 18.64 -5.97
CA LEU A 312 -0.53 17.19 -6.22
C LEU A 312 -1.65 16.79 -7.18
N GLN A 313 -1.33 16.38 -8.42
CA GLN A 313 -2.25 16.15 -9.56
C GLN A 313 -3.22 17.31 -9.92
N GLY A 314 -3.26 18.40 -9.16
CA GLY A 314 -4.31 19.42 -9.25
C GLY A 314 -4.76 20.02 -7.91
N LYS A 315 -4.47 19.39 -6.76
CA LYS A 315 -5.06 19.71 -5.45
C LYS A 315 -4.17 20.57 -4.55
N VAL A 316 -4.75 21.52 -3.80
CA VAL A 316 -4.01 22.41 -2.88
C VAL A 316 -3.66 21.69 -1.57
N ILE A 317 -2.47 21.95 -1.03
CA ILE A 317 -2.04 21.37 0.25
C ILE A 317 -1.99 22.50 1.31
N PRO A 318 -2.83 22.46 2.37
CA PRO A 318 -2.78 23.45 3.43
C PRO A 318 -1.58 23.21 4.37
N ALA A 319 -1.02 24.30 4.91
CA ALA A 319 0.07 24.25 5.89
C ALA A 319 -0.36 23.67 7.25
N SER A 320 -1.66 23.69 7.56
CA SER A 320 -2.24 23.18 8.79
C SER A 320 -3.34 22.15 8.52
N ARG A 321 -3.37 21.12 9.37
CA ARG A 321 -4.46 20.15 9.43
C ARG A 321 -5.55 20.69 10.33
N VAL A 322 -6.81 20.50 9.96
CA VAL A 322 -7.92 20.61 10.91
C VAL A 322 -8.38 19.22 11.36
N TYR A 323 -8.72 19.10 12.65
CA TYR A 323 -9.27 17.88 13.21
C TYR A 323 -10.50 18.21 14.06
N LYS A 324 -11.58 17.45 13.89
CA LYS A 324 -12.77 17.55 14.75
C LYS A 324 -12.68 16.51 15.85
N ASP A 325 -12.88 16.92 17.09
CA ASP A 325 -13.08 15.97 18.19
C ASP A 325 -14.56 15.58 18.24
N THR A 326 -14.85 14.29 18.18
CA THR A 326 -16.21 13.73 18.30
C THR A 326 -16.44 13.00 19.62
N GLY A 327 -15.53 13.18 20.59
CA GLY A 327 -15.49 12.43 21.85
C GLY A 327 -14.87 11.04 21.68
N ASN A 328 -15.32 10.29 20.68
CA ASN A 328 -14.89 8.90 20.43
C ASN A 328 -13.83 8.76 19.32
N SER A 329 -13.71 9.73 18.41
CA SER A 329 -12.71 9.72 17.34
C SER A 329 -12.37 11.11 16.83
N TYR A 330 -11.25 11.20 16.08
CA TYR A 330 -10.90 12.40 15.33
C TYR A 330 -11.43 12.32 13.90
N GLY A 331 -12.32 13.25 13.53
CA GLY A 331 -12.59 13.58 12.14
C GLY A 331 -11.40 14.33 11.57
N VAL A 332 -10.92 13.95 10.38
CA VAL A 332 -9.69 14.49 9.79
C VAL A 332 -10.02 15.08 8.44
N GLU A 333 -9.73 16.37 8.26
CA GLU A 333 -10.01 17.04 7.00
C GLU A 333 -8.82 17.90 6.56
N ILE A 334 -8.54 17.84 5.27
CA ILE A 334 -7.59 18.70 4.59
C ILE A 334 -8.43 19.78 3.93
N ARG A 335 -8.51 20.95 4.56
CA ARG A 335 -9.32 22.08 4.05
C ARG A 335 -8.45 23.04 3.26
N GLU A 336 -8.90 23.40 2.07
CA GLU A 336 -8.24 24.41 1.22
C GLU A 336 -8.49 25.85 1.71
N THR A 337 -9.50 26.05 2.58
CA THR A 337 -9.91 27.38 3.10
C THR A 337 -9.24 27.74 4.41
N SER A 338 -9.05 29.05 4.62
CA SER A 338 -8.41 29.64 5.79
C SER A 338 -9.26 29.66 7.07
N THR A 339 -10.56 29.48 6.92
CA THR A 339 -11.52 29.58 8.01
C THR A 339 -11.60 28.28 8.79
N ARG A 340 -11.20 28.35 10.07
CA ARG A 340 -11.51 27.33 11.07
C ARG A 340 -13.03 27.10 11.06
N PRO A 341 -13.52 25.86 10.90
CA PRO A 341 -14.94 25.59 11.02
C PRO A 341 -15.28 25.67 12.50
N ASP A 342 -16.10 26.64 12.88
CA ASP A 342 -16.60 26.88 14.24
C ASP A 342 -15.52 26.73 15.36
N ASN A 343 -15.94 26.39 16.58
CA ASN A 343 -15.05 26.19 17.73
C ASN A 343 -14.77 24.69 18.03
N THR A 344 -15.43 23.76 17.33
CA THR A 344 -15.35 22.30 17.54
C THR A 344 -14.16 21.63 16.85
N TRP A 345 -13.45 22.35 15.99
CA TRP A 345 -12.25 21.88 15.28
C TRP A 345 -10.97 22.43 15.90
N GLY A 346 -9.95 21.60 16.09
CA GLY A 346 -8.58 22.03 16.40
C GLY A 346 -7.72 22.15 15.14
N SER A 347 -6.57 22.81 15.27
CA SER A 347 -5.54 22.89 14.21
C SER A 347 -4.19 22.38 14.69
N GLY A 348 -3.39 21.82 13.79
CA GLY A 348 -2.04 21.32 14.09
C GLY A 348 -1.06 21.53 12.94
N GLN A 349 0.23 21.63 13.26
CA GLN A 349 1.31 21.69 12.28
C GLN A 349 1.34 20.39 11.48
N TRP A 350 1.16 20.49 10.16
CA TRP A 350 1.07 19.34 9.26
C TRP A 350 2.40 19.08 8.56
N LEU A 351 3.20 20.12 8.32
CA LEU A 351 4.55 20.09 7.78
C LEU A 351 5.55 20.65 8.82
N GLY A 352 6.84 20.33 8.68
CA GLY A 352 7.86 20.71 9.65
C GLY A 352 9.28 20.41 9.18
N ALA A 353 10.29 21.01 9.80
CA ALA A 353 11.69 20.92 9.39
C ALA A 353 12.25 19.47 9.29
N ALA A 354 11.74 18.56 10.12
CA ALA A 354 12.11 17.13 10.09
C ALA A 354 11.72 16.43 8.76
N PHE A 355 10.73 16.95 8.02
CA PHE A 355 10.34 16.39 6.73
C PHE A 355 11.49 16.41 5.72
N LYS A 356 12.23 17.53 5.62
CA LYS A 356 13.39 17.65 4.73
C LYS A 356 14.46 16.61 5.02
N ALA A 357 14.75 16.36 6.31
CA ALA A 357 15.74 15.35 6.72
C ALA A 357 15.30 13.93 6.32
N ASN A 358 14.02 13.59 6.51
CA ASN A 358 13.47 12.29 6.11
C ASN A 358 13.52 12.11 4.58
N MET A 359 13.33 13.17 3.79
CA MET A 359 13.38 13.08 2.33
C MET A 359 14.80 12.96 1.77
N ALA A 360 15.81 13.53 2.44
CA ALA A 360 17.21 13.44 2.02
C ALA A 360 17.74 11.99 1.97
N ILE A 361 17.16 11.08 2.77
CA ILE A 361 17.53 9.66 2.80
C ILE A 361 16.59 8.76 1.97
N PHE A 362 15.49 9.29 1.41
CA PHE A 362 14.52 8.50 0.67
C PHE A 362 15.13 7.98 -0.65
N ALA A 363 15.26 6.64 -0.75
CA ALA A 363 15.82 5.96 -1.91
C ALA A 363 17.18 6.56 -2.36
N SER A 364 18.05 6.89 -1.40
CA SER A 364 19.41 7.40 -1.64
C SER A 364 20.35 6.33 -2.23
N GLY A 365 20.18 5.08 -1.82
CA GLY A 365 20.93 3.94 -2.37
C GLY A 365 20.36 3.32 -3.65
N PHE A 366 19.25 3.84 -4.19
CA PHE A 366 18.65 3.28 -5.41
C PHE A 366 19.46 3.66 -6.65
N LYS A 367 19.84 2.65 -7.43
CA LYS A 367 20.39 2.78 -8.78
C LYS A 367 19.52 1.99 -9.76
N GLU A 368 19.13 2.63 -10.84
CA GLU A 368 18.29 2.01 -11.88
C GLU A 368 19.07 0.92 -12.63
N ASN A 369 18.40 -0.20 -12.95
CA ASN A 369 19.01 -1.41 -13.51
C ASN A 369 20.06 -2.07 -12.58
N TYR A 370 20.00 -1.82 -11.27
CA TYR A 370 20.98 -2.29 -10.29
C TYR A 370 20.45 -2.43 -8.84
N SER A 371 19.23 -1.99 -8.51
CA SER A 371 18.70 -2.02 -7.12
C SER A 371 17.31 -2.65 -7.01
N GLU A 372 16.85 -3.26 -8.10
CA GLU A 372 15.57 -3.92 -8.22
C GLU A 372 15.53 -5.27 -7.48
N VAL A 373 16.66 -5.94 -7.29
CA VAL A 373 16.70 -7.21 -6.53
C VAL A 373 16.24 -6.99 -5.08
N TYR A 374 15.58 -8.00 -4.50
CA TYR A 374 15.27 -8.03 -3.08
C TYR A 374 16.50 -8.57 -2.34
N PRO A 375 17.09 -7.85 -1.36
CA PRO A 375 18.21 -8.40 -0.61
C PRO A 375 17.73 -9.67 0.10
N VAL A 376 18.29 -10.82 -0.26
CA VAL A 376 17.98 -12.07 0.43
C VAL A 376 18.49 -11.90 1.86
N PRO A 377 17.63 -11.96 2.90
CA PRO A 377 18.08 -11.75 4.26
C PRO A 377 19.21 -12.74 4.59
N LEU A 378 20.25 -12.27 5.29
CA LEU A 378 21.43 -13.09 5.61
C LEU A 378 21.03 -14.45 6.19
N SER A 379 20.09 -14.44 7.14
CA SER A 379 19.51 -15.64 7.76
C SER A 379 18.85 -16.64 6.81
N ILE A 380 18.35 -16.21 5.64
CA ILE A 380 17.80 -17.09 4.59
C ILE A 380 18.92 -17.68 3.74
N ARG A 381 19.95 -16.88 3.45
CA ARG A 381 21.16 -17.34 2.72
C ARG A 381 21.93 -18.38 3.54
N ASP A 382 22.07 -18.15 4.84
CA ASP A 382 22.82 -19.02 5.75
C ASP A 382 22.20 -20.42 5.90
N VAL A 383 20.88 -20.56 5.69
CA VAL A 383 20.17 -21.86 5.70
C VAL A 383 19.90 -22.44 4.31
N THR A 384 20.16 -21.70 3.23
CA THR A 384 19.82 -22.11 1.85
C THR A 384 21.02 -21.98 0.92
N THR A 385 21.88 -23.00 0.90
CA THR A 385 23.07 -23.05 0.03
C THR A 385 22.76 -23.01 -1.48
N ALA A 386 21.51 -23.31 -1.86
CA ALA A 386 21.02 -23.20 -3.25
C ALA A 386 20.75 -21.75 -3.71
N ILE A 387 20.80 -20.76 -2.82
CA ILE A 387 20.49 -19.35 -3.14
C ILE A 387 21.74 -18.48 -2.90
N GLY A 388 22.53 -18.30 -3.96
CA GLY A 388 23.62 -17.33 -4.00
C GLY A 388 23.15 -15.93 -4.41
N GLN A 389 23.67 -14.90 -3.75
CA GLN A 389 23.60 -13.51 -4.22
C GLN A 389 24.95 -13.18 -4.90
N VAL A 390 24.92 -12.54 -6.06
CA VAL A 390 26.15 -12.13 -6.77
C VAL A 390 26.93 -11.14 -5.89
N PRO A 391 28.24 -11.33 -5.65
CA PRO A 391 29.02 -10.40 -4.85
C PRO A 391 28.99 -8.97 -5.41
N GLY A 392 28.87 -7.97 -4.51
CA GLY A 392 28.69 -6.56 -4.90
C GLY A 392 27.22 -6.16 -5.09
N TYR A 393 26.30 -6.81 -4.36
CA TYR A 393 24.85 -6.62 -4.39
C TYR A 393 24.28 -6.72 -2.97
#